data_AF-A0A2E1STL7-F1
#
_entry.id   AF-A0A2E1STL7-F1
#
_cell.length_a   1.000
_cell.length_b   1.000
_cell.length_c   1.000
_cell.angle_alpha   90.00
_cell.angle_beta   90.00
_cell.angle_gamma   90.00
#
_symmetry.space_group_name_H-M   'P 1'
#
loop_
_entity.id
_entity.type
_entity.pdbx_description
1 polymer ?
#
loop_
_entity_poly.entity_id
_entity_poly.type
_entity_poly.pdbx_seq_one_letter_code
_entity_poly.pdbx_strand_id
1 'polypeptide(L)'
;SDDDTTTGVGFKLQFDEAQLTLDNVELITSSDNIAGGALSTEGGISSLSFGYASLFGGWPGSTSVDLATVTFDIVDGAIGPATLDIVQTSNAAGFAFDGQSHEVAISAESESSESESSGSSEAEIMASQLSIDSNSGEVTLAGEADYQTVPDYNFTVTADNGTDSASQTIGLLVADQLVSSGADVYTGTDDADVFALADGSAQVTSGAGADIFVIAPSEEESADTSAMHTLVDFESGVDSIDISALLTAAGYTDQSSLTQLADTDISADILDLINADDSSLDNMFGGAFDDTSNVLTLFVDSDAEVGATQIESVEIELGDSSVINEDDIVVSFIA
;
A
#
# COMPACT_ATOMS: atom_id res chain seq x y z
N SER A 1 19.00 19.32 5.59
CA SER A 1 19.08 20.23 4.43
C SER A 1 20.40 19.99 3.74
N ASP A 2 20.35 19.52 2.51
CA ASP A 2 21.54 19.26 1.73
C ASP A 2 22.26 20.58 1.41
N ASP A 3 23.55 20.64 1.71
CA ASP A 3 24.36 21.85 1.59
C ASP A 3 25.70 21.49 0.93
N ASP A 4 26.03 22.21 -0.14
CA ASP A 4 27.22 21.97 -0.97
C ASP A 4 28.52 22.48 -0.33
N THR A 5 28.44 23.15 0.83
CA THR A 5 29.56 23.71 1.59
C THR A 5 30.01 22.86 2.77
N THR A 6 29.41 21.67 2.97
CA THR A 6 29.90 20.72 3.97
C THR A 6 31.38 20.39 3.70
N THR A 7 32.12 19.92 4.72
CA THR A 7 33.57 19.67 4.59
C THR A 7 33.93 18.19 4.70
N GLY A 8 32.94 17.33 4.97
CA GLY A 8 33.14 15.92 5.23
C GLY A 8 32.00 15.26 6.00
N VAL A 9 31.98 13.94 5.93
CA VAL A 9 31.10 13.05 6.71
C VAL A 9 31.87 11.78 7.08
N GLY A 10 31.54 11.22 8.24
CA GLY A 10 31.94 9.86 8.58
C GLY A 10 30.74 9.10 9.12
N PHE A 11 30.61 7.85 8.69
CA PHE A 11 29.51 6.97 9.08
C PHE A 11 29.98 5.51 9.05
N LYS A 12 29.18 4.63 9.63
CA LYS A 12 29.31 3.19 9.53
C LYS A 12 28.06 2.64 8.87
N LEU A 13 28.22 1.72 7.93
CA LEU A 13 27.13 0.85 7.49
C LEU A 13 27.19 -0.43 8.33
N GLN A 14 26.16 -0.69 9.13
CA GLN A 14 26.05 -1.85 10.00
C GLN A 14 25.07 -2.86 9.42
N PHE A 15 25.39 -4.15 9.57
CA PHE A 15 24.56 -5.25 9.09
C PHE A 15 24.78 -6.51 9.96
N ASP A 16 23.84 -7.45 9.89
CA ASP A 16 23.91 -8.74 10.57
C ASP A 16 24.54 -9.81 9.65
N GLU A 17 25.68 -10.36 10.08
CA GLU A 17 26.38 -11.44 9.35
C GLU A 17 25.66 -12.78 9.38
N ALA A 18 24.61 -12.94 10.20
CA ALA A 18 23.72 -14.09 10.12
C ALA A 18 22.80 -14.04 8.89
N GLN A 19 22.60 -12.86 8.30
CA GLN A 19 21.70 -12.64 7.16
C GLN A 19 22.46 -12.26 5.89
N LEU A 20 23.48 -11.41 5.99
CA LEU A 20 24.22 -10.85 4.86
C LEU A 20 25.73 -11.01 5.05
N THR A 21 26.44 -11.46 4.02
CA THR A 21 27.91 -11.44 3.97
C THR A 21 28.41 -10.40 2.98
N LEU A 22 29.51 -9.72 3.29
CA LEU A 22 30.10 -8.75 2.39
C LEU A 22 30.79 -9.43 1.19
N ASP A 23 30.32 -9.15 -0.03
CA ASP A 23 30.99 -9.54 -1.26
C ASP A 23 32.04 -8.48 -1.65
N ASN A 24 31.61 -7.22 -1.83
CA ASN A 24 32.47 -6.18 -2.37
C ASN A 24 32.13 -4.77 -1.86
N VAL A 25 33.15 -3.89 -1.86
CA VAL A 25 33.00 -2.45 -1.67
C VAL A 25 33.74 -1.74 -2.80
N GLU A 26 33.00 -1.00 -3.63
CA GLU A 26 33.54 -0.16 -4.69
C GLU A 26 33.35 1.32 -4.34
N LEU A 27 34.44 2.07 -4.25
CA LEU A 27 34.37 3.52 -4.00
C LEU A 27 34.12 4.27 -5.31
N ILE A 28 32.98 4.94 -5.41
CA ILE A 28 32.64 5.81 -6.53
C ILE A 28 33.41 7.13 -6.38
N THR A 29 33.32 7.73 -5.20
CA THR A 29 34.08 8.94 -4.84
C THR A 29 35.38 8.53 -4.15
N SER A 30 36.49 8.46 -4.88
CA SER A 30 37.81 8.14 -4.30
C SER A 30 38.59 9.37 -3.81
N SER A 31 38.26 10.54 -4.34
CA SER A 31 38.83 11.82 -3.89
C SER A 31 38.35 12.15 -2.48
N ASP A 32 39.25 12.68 -1.64
CA ASP A 32 38.97 13.08 -0.25
C ASP A 32 38.43 11.93 0.66
N ASN A 33 38.57 10.67 0.23
CA ASN A 33 38.29 9.49 1.04
C ASN A 33 39.38 9.29 2.11
N ILE A 34 38.94 9.06 3.34
CA ILE A 34 39.78 8.81 4.53
C ILE A 34 39.58 7.37 5.02
N ALA A 35 38.34 6.87 4.94
CA ALA A 35 38.00 5.48 5.24
C ALA A 35 37.03 4.95 4.17
N GLY A 36 37.39 3.82 3.57
CA GLY A 36 36.75 3.30 2.36
C GLY A 36 35.98 1.99 2.57
N GLY A 37 35.30 1.83 3.70
CA GLY A 37 34.49 0.63 3.97
C GLY A 37 35.29 -0.54 4.56
N ALA A 38 36.24 -0.27 5.46
CA ALA A 38 36.93 -1.36 6.16
C ALA A 38 35.94 -2.11 7.08
N LEU A 39 35.84 -3.42 6.88
CA LEU A 39 34.99 -4.31 7.69
C LEU A 39 35.57 -4.52 9.09
N SER A 40 34.70 -4.41 10.09
CA SER A 40 34.99 -4.76 11.48
C SER A 40 33.76 -5.35 12.15
N THR A 41 33.96 -6.41 12.93
CA THR A 41 32.90 -7.10 13.66
C THR A 41 33.13 -6.95 15.15
N GLU A 42 32.16 -6.38 15.87
CA GLU A 42 32.22 -6.22 17.32
C GLU A 42 30.85 -6.55 17.93
N GLY A 43 30.82 -7.46 18.90
CA GLY A 43 29.56 -7.81 19.58
C GLY A 43 28.51 -8.53 18.72
N GLY A 44 28.90 -9.07 17.55
CA GLY A 44 27.99 -9.75 16.61
C GLY A 44 27.41 -8.84 15.53
N ILE A 45 27.74 -7.54 15.55
CA ILE A 45 27.35 -6.60 14.50
C ILE A 45 28.58 -6.32 13.63
N SER A 46 28.42 -6.50 12.32
CA SER A 46 29.45 -6.13 11.35
C SER A 46 29.23 -4.73 10.85
N SER A 47 30.33 -4.00 10.68
CA SER A 47 30.30 -2.59 10.30
C SER A 47 31.40 -2.25 9.30
N LEU A 48 31.01 -1.53 8.24
CA LEU A 48 31.90 -0.92 7.26
C LEU A 48 32.10 0.54 7.62
N SER A 49 33.34 0.95 7.88
CA SER A 49 33.63 2.35 8.23
C SER A 49 33.93 3.20 7.00
N PHE A 50 33.12 4.24 6.80
CA PHE A 50 33.28 5.23 5.75
C PHE A 50 33.64 6.60 6.32
N GLY A 51 34.49 7.32 5.61
CA GLY A 51 34.91 8.66 5.99
C GLY A 51 35.41 9.42 4.79
N TYR A 52 34.87 10.62 4.61
CA TYR A 52 35.24 11.55 3.55
C TYR A 52 35.45 12.92 4.17
N ALA A 53 36.56 13.59 3.88
CA ALA A 53 36.72 14.98 4.26
C ALA A 53 37.73 15.71 3.37
N SER A 54 37.39 16.95 3.02
CA SER A 54 38.28 17.83 2.28
C SER A 54 38.97 18.83 3.19
N LEU A 55 40.30 18.92 3.11
CA LEU A 55 41.09 19.92 3.85
C LEU A 55 41.05 21.32 3.22
N PHE A 56 40.61 21.42 1.96
CA PHE A 56 40.65 22.66 1.18
C PHE A 56 39.29 23.09 0.63
N GLY A 57 38.19 22.48 1.10
CA GLY A 57 36.82 22.88 0.77
C GLY A 57 36.32 22.35 -0.57
N GLY A 58 36.69 21.14 -0.94
CA GLY A 58 36.33 20.51 -2.23
C GLY A 58 35.29 19.40 -2.16
N TRP A 59 34.71 19.08 -1.00
CA TRP A 59 33.86 17.90 -0.83
C TRP A 59 32.59 18.25 -0.10
N PRO A 60 31.37 17.89 -0.56
CA PRO A 60 31.05 17.26 -1.84
C PRO A 60 30.95 18.25 -3.01
N GLY A 61 30.89 19.56 -2.73
CA GLY A 61 30.72 20.60 -3.76
C GLY A 61 29.39 20.53 -4.53
N SER A 62 28.46 19.69 -4.06
CA SER A 62 27.11 19.48 -4.57
C SER A 62 26.18 19.09 -3.43
N THR A 63 24.87 19.16 -3.64
CA THR A 63 23.87 18.71 -2.66
C THR A 63 23.66 17.20 -2.66
N SER A 64 24.12 16.49 -3.69
CA SER A 64 24.00 15.03 -3.83
C SER A 64 25.25 14.46 -4.54
N VAL A 65 25.72 13.31 -4.05
CA VAL A 65 26.88 12.59 -4.60
C VAL A 65 26.84 11.11 -4.22
N ASP A 66 27.21 10.24 -5.16
CA ASP A 66 27.38 8.82 -4.89
C ASP A 66 28.74 8.54 -4.25
N LEU A 67 28.75 7.85 -3.11
CA LEU A 67 29.96 7.63 -2.31
C LEU A 67 30.62 6.29 -2.60
N ALA A 68 29.83 5.21 -2.53
CA ALA A 68 30.29 3.84 -2.71
C ALA A 68 29.13 2.93 -3.14
N THR A 69 29.46 1.87 -3.85
CA THR A 69 28.60 0.70 -4.05
C THR A 69 29.06 -0.39 -3.09
N VAL A 70 28.15 -0.93 -2.30
CA VAL A 70 28.41 -2.07 -1.41
C VAL A 70 27.57 -3.24 -1.87
N THR A 71 28.21 -4.37 -2.13
CA THR A 71 27.56 -5.61 -2.54
C THR A 71 27.57 -6.59 -1.39
N PHE A 72 26.40 -7.15 -1.09
CA PHE A 72 26.23 -8.22 -0.12
C PHE A 72 25.74 -9.49 -0.82
N ASP A 73 26.23 -10.62 -0.34
CA ASP A 73 25.64 -11.93 -0.60
C ASP A 73 24.67 -12.26 0.54
N ILE A 74 23.55 -12.89 0.19
CA ILE A 74 22.62 -13.46 1.19
C ILE A 74 23.23 -14.75 1.73
N VAL A 75 23.20 -14.91 3.05
CA VAL A 75 23.66 -16.14 3.70
C VAL A 75 22.74 -17.30 3.32
N ASP A 76 23.31 -18.43 2.93
CA ASP A 76 22.57 -19.64 2.58
C ASP A 76 21.56 -20.04 3.68
N GLY A 77 20.28 -20.13 3.30
CA GLY A 77 19.17 -20.44 4.22
C GLY A 77 18.75 -19.31 5.16
N ALA A 78 19.27 -18.08 4.98
CA ALA A 78 18.76 -16.90 5.66
C ALA A 78 17.31 -16.62 5.24
N ILE A 79 16.49 -16.25 6.21
CA ILE A 79 15.10 -15.83 6.02
C ILE A 79 14.77 -14.74 7.04
N GLY A 80 13.86 -13.84 6.66
CA GLY A 80 13.39 -12.74 7.49
C GLY A 80 14.10 -11.41 7.21
N PRO A 81 13.84 -10.38 8.04
CA PRO A 81 14.36 -9.04 7.82
C PRO A 81 15.86 -8.95 8.12
N ALA A 82 16.58 -8.26 7.24
CA ALA A 82 17.99 -7.92 7.39
C ALA A 82 18.17 -6.40 7.36
N THR A 83 18.50 -5.81 8.50
CA THR A 83 18.68 -4.36 8.61
C THR A 83 20.06 -3.91 8.11
N LEU A 84 20.06 -2.89 7.26
CA LEU A 84 21.21 -2.09 6.86
C LEU A 84 21.12 -0.72 7.53
N ASP A 85 21.95 -0.48 8.54
CA ASP A 85 21.86 0.73 9.36
C ASP A 85 23.05 1.68 9.13
N ILE A 86 22.75 2.95 8.79
CA ILE A 86 23.78 3.97 8.59
C ILE A 86 23.94 4.81 9.85
N VAL A 87 24.97 4.49 10.62
CA VAL A 87 25.27 5.14 11.89
C VAL A 87 26.33 6.20 11.73
N GLN A 88 26.00 7.44 12.06
CA GLN A 88 26.93 8.55 12.04
C GLN A 88 28.14 8.31 12.96
N THR A 89 29.34 8.63 12.49
CA THR A 89 30.55 8.72 13.34
C THR A 89 31.11 10.12 13.43
N SER A 90 30.94 10.95 12.39
CA SER A 90 31.34 12.36 12.39
C SER A 90 30.60 13.17 11.32
N ASN A 91 30.49 14.48 11.51
CA ASN A 91 29.91 15.42 10.54
C ASN A 91 30.59 16.79 10.61
N ALA A 92 30.38 17.60 9.58
CA ALA A 92 30.81 18.99 9.55
C ALA A 92 30.10 19.83 10.65
N ALA A 93 30.86 20.72 11.29
CA ALA A 93 30.35 21.57 12.35
C ALA A 93 29.22 22.48 11.84
N GLY A 94 28.09 22.52 12.55
CA GLY A 94 26.92 23.31 12.18
C GLY A 94 25.91 22.57 11.30
N PHE A 95 26.21 21.34 10.88
CA PHE A 95 25.29 20.46 10.17
C PHE A 95 24.76 19.37 11.10
N ALA A 96 23.61 18.77 10.75
CA ALA A 96 23.12 17.55 11.37
C ALA A 96 23.22 16.42 10.34
N PHE A 97 23.57 15.22 10.78
CA PHE A 97 23.48 14.03 9.94
C PHE A 97 22.09 13.44 10.09
N ASP A 98 21.45 13.16 8.96
CA ASP A 98 20.14 12.54 8.89
C ASP A 98 20.32 11.18 8.21
N GLY A 99 20.68 10.18 9.02
CA GLY A 99 20.95 8.83 8.53
C GLY A 99 19.65 8.08 8.27
N GLN A 100 19.67 7.21 7.26
CA GLN A 100 18.55 6.30 6.99
C GLN A 100 18.99 4.87 7.29
N SER A 101 18.09 4.12 7.91
CA SER A 101 18.19 2.66 7.99
C SER A 101 17.29 2.08 6.90
N HIS A 102 17.71 0.96 6.32
CA HIS A 102 16.95 0.23 5.32
C HIS A 102 16.79 -1.22 5.77
N GLU A 103 15.63 -1.81 5.53
CA GLU A 103 15.39 -3.22 5.82
C GLU A 103 15.27 -4.00 4.52
N VAL A 104 16.05 -5.07 4.41
CA VAL A 104 16.04 -6.00 3.29
C VAL A 104 15.27 -7.24 3.72
N ALA A 105 14.13 -7.51 3.12
CA ALA A 105 13.39 -8.75 3.36
C ALA A 105 14.04 -9.90 2.59
N ILE A 106 14.54 -10.91 3.31
CA ILE A 106 15.12 -12.12 2.72
C ILE A 106 14.06 -13.22 2.75
N SER A 107 13.59 -13.65 1.59
CA SER A 107 12.68 -14.78 1.44
C SER A 107 13.45 -16.08 1.15
N ALA A 108 12.85 -17.22 1.48
CA ALA A 108 13.45 -18.52 1.20
C ALA A 108 13.65 -18.67 -0.32
N GLU A 109 14.84 -19.10 -0.73
CA GLU A 109 15.17 -19.35 -2.12
C GLU A 109 14.18 -20.34 -2.71
N SER A 110 13.29 -19.83 -3.57
CA SER A 110 12.33 -20.67 -4.28
C SER A 110 13.14 -21.48 -5.29
N GLU A 111 13.16 -22.80 -5.17
CA GLU A 111 13.72 -23.72 -6.15
C GLU A 111 12.87 -23.65 -7.44
N SER A 112 12.96 -22.54 -8.16
CA SER A 112 12.40 -22.35 -9.49
C SER A 112 13.54 -22.04 -10.44
N SER A 113 13.84 -23.04 -11.26
CA SER A 113 14.80 -23.03 -12.35
C SER A 113 14.79 -21.74 -13.18
N GLU A 114 15.96 -21.11 -13.28
CA GLU A 114 16.44 -20.17 -14.30
C GLU A 114 15.39 -19.27 -14.98
N SER A 115 15.35 -18.00 -14.57
CA SER A 115 15.41 -16.90 -15.53
C SER A 115 16.05 -15.68 -14.89
N GLU A 116 17.31 -15.44 -15.24
CA GLU A 116 18.01 -14.18 -15.00
C GLU A 116 17.22 -13.01 -15.61
N SER A 117 16.67 -12.15 -14.77
CA SER A 117 16.29 -10.79 -15.15
C SER A 117 16.66 -9.85 -14.01
N SER A 118 17.89 -9.34 -14.05
CA SER A 118 18.25 -8.14 -13.29
C SER A 118 17.31 -7.00 -13.68
N GLY A 119 16.40 -6.67 -12.78
CA GLY A 119 15.53 -5.51 -12.87
C GLY A 119 14.41 -5.68 -11.86
N SER A 120 14.67 -5.31 -10.61
CA SER A 120 13.69 -5.23 -9.53
C SER A 120 12.51 -4.38 -9.99
N SER A 121 11.48 -5.03 -10.52
CA SER A 121 10.19 -4.39 -10.77
C SER A 121 9.47 -4.23 -9.43
N GLU A 122 8.59 -3.23 -9.30
CA GLU A 122 7.72 -3.07 -8.11
C GLU A 122 7.14 -4.43 -7.66
N ALA A 123 6.68 -5.25 -8.61
CA ALA A 123 6.13 -6.59 -8.35
C ALA A 123 7.08 -7.58 -7.66
N GLU A 124 8.40 -7.50 -7.88
CA GLU A 124 9.39 -8.35 -7.21
C GLU A 124 9.65 -7.88 -5.77
N ILE A 125 9.55 -6.58 -5.49
CA ILE A 125 9.62 -6.05 -4.11
C ILE A 125 8.38 -6.48 -3.32
N MET A 126 7.21 -6.49 -3.96
CA MET A 126 5.96 -7.00 -3.38
C MET A 126 6.05 -8.48 -2.99
N ALA A 127 6.62 -9.31 -3.88
CA ALA A 127 6.86 -10.72 -3.62
C ALA A 127 7.87 -10.96 -2.48
N SER A 128 8.75 -9.99 -2.16
CA SER A 128 9.71 -10.10 -1.06
C SER A 128 9.08 -9.93 0.32
N GLN A 129 7.94 -9.23 0.43
CA GLN A 129 7.25 -9.01 1.71
C GLN A 129 6.24 -10.11 2.06
N LEU A 130 5.69 -10.78 1.05
CA LEU A 130 4.69 -11.83 1.23
C LEU A 130 5.34 -13.22 1.32
N SER A 131 4.93 -14.02 2.29
CA SER A 131 5.35 -15.43 2.39
C SER A 131 4.17 -16.35 2.60
N ILE A 132 4.25 -17.58 2.06
CA ILE A 132 3.18 -18.59 2.17
C ILE A 132 3.69 -19.85 2.86
N ASP A 133 2.96 -20.34 3.87
CA ASP A 133 3.23 -21.66 4.45
C ASP A 133 2.74 -22.76 3.50
N SER A 134 3.66 -23.62 3.05
CA SER A 134 3.37 -24.65 2.05
C SER A 134 2.43 -25.76 2.55
N ASN A 135 2.18 -25.87 3.85
CA ASN A 135 1.31 -26.89 4.45
C ASN A 135 -0.09 -26.35 4.79
N SER A 136 -0.18 -25.13 5.35
CA SER A 136 -1.45 -24.50 5.71
C SER A 136 -2.02 -23.61 4.60
N GLY A 137 -1.18 -23.11 3.69
CA GLY A 137 -1.55 -22.10 2.71
C GLY A 137 -1.70 -20.70 3.30
N GLU A 138 -1.28 -20.49 4.56
CA GLU A 138 -1.33 -19.18 5.23
C GLU A 138 -0.37 -18.20 4.56
N VAL A 139 -0.89 -17.06 4.11
CA VAL A 139 -0.09 -15.96 3.55
C VAL A 139 0.16 -14.94 4.66
N THR A 140 1.40 -14.51 4.80
CA THR A 140 1.83 -13.53 5.81
C THR A 140 2.59 -12.39 5.14
N LEU A 141 2.41 -11.19 5.68
CA LEU A 141 3.18 -10.01 5.32
C LEU A 141 4.29 -9.80 6.37
N ALA A 142 5.54 -9.66 5.93
CA ALA A 142 6.70 -9.56 6.82
C ALA A 142 6.85 -8.18 7.50
N GLY A 143 6.10 -7.17 7.06
CA GLY A 143 6.08 -5.81 7.61
C GLY A 143 4.67 -5.33 7.95
N GLU A 144 4.57 -4.06 8.35
CA GLU A 144 3.28 -3.38 8.48
C GLU A 144 2.78 -2.95 7.10
N ALA A 145 1.47 -3.08 6.87
CA ALA A 145 0.85 -2.56 5.67
C ALA A 145 0.72 -1.02 5.83
N ASP A 146 1.16 -0.28 4.81
CA ASP A 146 1.14 1.18 4.79
C ASP A 146 0.75 1.61 3.37
N TYR A 147 -0.42 2.25 3.25
CA TYR A 147 -1.00 2.61 1.96
C TYR A 147 -0.13 3.61 1.18
N GLN A 148 0.56 4.51 1.87
CA GLN A 148 1.39 5.53 1.24
C GLN A 148 2.69 4.93 0.68
N THR A 149 3.13 3.78 1.18
CA THR A 149 4.26 3.03 0.62
C THR A 149 3.83 1.99 -0.42
N VAL A 150 2.79 1.23 -0.10
CA VAL A 150 2.29 0.09 -0.88
C VAL A 150 0.77 0.07 -0.75
N PRO A 151 0.03 0.62 -1.73
CA PRO A 151 -1.42 0.78 -1.62
C PRO A 151 -2.21 -0.52 -1.77
N ASP A 152 -1.65 -1.51 -2.46
CA ASP A 152 -2.31 -2.78 -2.75
C ASP A 152 -1.28 -3.89 -2.96
N TYR A 153 -1.69 -5.15 -2.79
CA TYR A 153 -0.93 -6.34 -3.13
C TYR A 153 -1.71 -7.22 -4.09
N ASN A 154 -1.14 -7.52 -5.27
CA ASN A 154 -1.67 -8.50 -6.20
C ASN A 154 -0.70 -9.67 -6.37
N PHE A 155 -1.16 -10.89 -6.07
CA PHE A 155 -0.35 -12.08 -6.21
C PHE A 155 -1.18 -13.31 -6.60
N THR A 156 -0.50 -14.31 -7.14
CA THR A 156 -1.14 -15.59 -7.51
C THR A 156 -0.65 -16.69 -6.60
N VAL A 157 -1.57 -17.34 -5.88
CA VAL A 157 -1.28 -18.55 -5.11
C VAL A 157 -1.48 -19.76 -6.01
N THR A 158 -0.49 -20.65 -6.06
CA THR A 158 -0.58 -21.91 -6.82
C THR A 158 -0.47 -23.10 -5.87
N ALA A 159 -1.49 -23.95 -5.86
CA ALA A 159 -1.46 -25.24 -5.21
C ALA A 159 -1.07 -26.33 -6.23
N ASP A 160 -0.02 -27.09 -5.93
CA ASP A 160 0.49 -28.17 -6.81
C ASP A 160 0.68 -29.45 -5.98
N ASN A 161 0.16 -30.58 -6.47
CA ASN A 161 0.28 -31.89 -5.81
C ASN A 161 1.29 -32.84 -6.49
N GLY A 162 2.08 -32.32 -7.42
CA GLY A 162 3.06 -33.01 -8.28
C GLY A 162 2.46 -33.64 -9.53
N THR A 163 1.14 -33.67 -9.68
CA THR A 163 0.43 -34.21 -10.86
C THR A 163 -0.52 -33.19 -11.48
N ASP A 164 -1.21 -32.42 -10.63
CA ASP A 164 -2.14 -31.36 -11.01
C ASP A 164 -1.78 -30.07 -10.27
N SER A 165 -2.07 -28.93 -10.89
CA SER A 165 -1.96 -27.62 -10.27
C SER A 165 -3.24 -26.79 -10.45
N ALA A 166 -3.50 -25.91 -9.49
CA ALA A 166 -4.56 -24.92 -9.53
C ALA A 166 -4.01 -23.59 -9.00
N SER A 167 -4.37 -22.49 -9.66
CA SER A 167 -3.92 -21.16 -9.30
C SER A 167 -5.11 -20.24 -9.03
N GLN A 168 -4.95 -19.33 -8.08
CA GLN A 168 -5.90 -18.28 -7.75
C GLN A 168 -5.17 -16.95 -7.61
N THR A 169 -5.67 -15.92 -8.30
CA THR A 169 -5.22 -14.54 -8.13
C THR A 169 -5.93 -13.93 -6.92
N ILE A 170 -5.17 -13.22 -6.09
CA ILE A 170 -5.63 -12.57 -4.87
C ILE A 170 -5.17 -11.12 -4.94
N GLY A 171 -6.13 -10.19 -4.87
CA GLY A 171 -5.88 -8.76 -4.70
C GLY A 171 -6.24 -8.36 -3.27
N LEU A 172 -5.34 -7.65 -2.59
CA LEU A 172 -5.55 -7.08 -1.27
C LEU A 172 -5.35 -5.57 -1.35
N LEU A 173 -6.30 -4.79 -0.84
CA LEU A 173 -6.15 -3.36 -0.68
C LEU A 173 -5.59 -3.06 0.72
N VAL A 174 -4.68 -2.11 0.83
CA VAL A 174 -4.22 -1.59 2.12
C VAL A 174 -5.11 -0.44 2.54
N ALA A 175 -5.56 -0.44 3.78
CA ALA A 175 -6.30 0.65 4.39
C ALA A 175 -5.65 1.04 5.71
N ASP A 176 -5.59 2.33 6.01
CA ASP A 176 -5.06 2.85 7.27
C ASP A 176 -5.95 2.41 8.44
N GLN A 177 -7.26 2.37 8.22
CA GLN A 177 -8.22 1.94 9.23
C GLN A 177 -9.33 1.04 8.66
N LEU A 178 -9.54 -0.11 9.31
CA LEU A 178 -10.71 -0.96 9.12
C LEU A 178 -11.86 -0.49 10.02
N VAL A 179 -12.86 0.13 9.42
CA VAL A 179 -14.08 0.62 10.08
C VAL A 179 -15.08 -0.53 10.16
N SER A 180 -15.37 -0.99 11.37
CA SER A 180 -16.27 -2.11 11.63
C SER A 180 -16.96 -1.98 12.99
N SER A 181 -17.76 -2.98 13.37
CA SER A 181 -18.42 -3.06 14.68
C SER A 181 -17.50 -3.05 15.92
N GLY A 182 -16.18 -3.04 15.74
CA GLY A 182 -15.19 -2.99 16.82
C GLY A 182 -15.11 -1.63 17.54
N ALA A 183 -15.53 -0.55 16.91
CA ALA A 183 -15.56 0.79 17.49
C ALA A 183 -16.68 1.66 16.94
N ASP A 184 -17.20 2.58 17.76
CA ASP A 184 -18.30 3.47 17.38
C ASP A 184 -17.83 4.72 16.60
N VAL A 185 -16.55 5.07 16.72
CA VAL A 185 -15.96 6.31 16.17
C VAL A 185 -14.55 6.03 15.66
N TYR A 186 -14.26 6.49 14.45
CA TYR A 186 -12.96 6.49 13.81
C TYR A 186 -12.58 7.92 13.44
N THR A 187 -11.30 8.24 13.58
CA THR A 187 -10.77 9.58 13.28
C THR A 187 -9.51 9.44 12.45
N GLY A 188 -9.43 10.17 11.35
CA GLY A 188 -8.22 10.30 10.54
C GLY A 188 -7.33 11.45 11.02
N THR A 189 -6.53 11.94 10.11
CA THR A 189 -5.43 12.88 10.31
C THR A 189 -5.65 14.17 9.49
N ASP A 190 -4.59 14.95 9.29
CA ASP A 190 -4.62 16.10 8.37
C ASP A 190 -4.04 15.72 6.98
N ASP A 191 -3.55 14.49 6.83
CA ASP A 191 -3.02 13.91 5.60
C ASP A 191 -4.07 12.95 4.99
N ALA A 192 -3.86 12.51 3.75
CA ALA A 192 -4.80 11.58 3.09
C ALA A 192 -4.82 10.21 3.79
N ASP A 193 -6.00 9.81 4.24
CA ASP A 193 -6.25 8.54 4.92
C ASP A 193 -7.17 7.61 4.10
N VAL A 194 -6.98 6.30 4.26
CA VAL A 194 -7.83 5.26 3.66
C VAL A 194 -8.62 4.49 4.72
N PHE A 195 -9.94 4.57 4.63
CA PHE A 195 -10.88 3.88 5.51
C PHE A 195 -11.57 2.75 4.75
N ALA A 196 -11.37 1.51 5.18
CA ALA A 196 -12.16 0.38 4.70
C ALA A 196 -13.44 0.25 5.54
N LEU A 197 -14.59 0.59 4.96
CA LEU A 197 -15.92 0.49 5.56
C LEU A 197 -16.44 -0.94 5.40
N ALA A 198 -16.30 -1.73 6.45
CA ALA A 198 -16.79 -3.11 6.52
C ALA A 198 -18.14 -3.18 7.24
N ASP A 199 -18.46 -4.32 7.85
CA ASP A 199 -19.73 -4.51 8.55
C ASP A 199 -19.85 -3.68 9.85
N GLY A 200 -21.06 -3.17 10.11
CA GLY A 200 -21.42 -2.52 11.36
C GLY A 200 -21.85 -1.07 11.17
N SER A 201 -21.73 -0.28 12.24
CA SER A 201 -22.11 1.13 12.23
C SER A 201 -21.11 1.91 13.06
N ALA A 202 -20.55 2.94 12.45
CA ALA A 202 -19.55 3.80 13.07
C ALA A 202 -19.59 5.17 12.42
N GLN A 203 -19.20 6.18 13.19
CA GLN A 203 -18.96 7.52 12.68
C GLN A 203 -17.49 7.66 12.29
N VAL A 204 -17.21 8.16 11.09
CA VAL A 204 -15.86 8.42 10.61
C VAL A 204 -15.70 9.93 10.44
N THR A 205 -14.71 10.51 11.12
CA THR A 205 -14.26 11.90 10.91
C THR A 205 -12.89 11.81 10.26
N SER A 206 -12.81 11.92 8.94
CA SER A 206 -11.55 11.65 8.22
C SER A 206 -10.54 12.77 8.42
N GLY A 207 -11.00 14.00 8.64
CA GLY A 207 -10.14 15.14 8.94
C GLY A 207 -9.90 16.00 7.71
N ALA A 208 -8.65 16.39 7.50
CA ALA A 208 -8.24 17.07 6.27
C ALA A 208 -7.39 16.11 5.46
N GLY A 209 -7.27 16.32 4.17
CA GLY A 209 -6.59 15.36 3.32
C GLY A 209 -7.37 15.21 2.03
N ALA A 210 -7.07 14.18 1.25
CA ALA A 210 -7.93 13.71 0.18
C ALA A 210 -8.22 12.25 0.52
N ASP A 211 -9.30 12.02 1.27
CA ASP A 211 -9.52 10.75 1.96
C ASP A 211 -10.28 9.76 1.07
N ILE A 212 -10.05 8.47 1.31
CA ILE A 212 -10.67 7.40 0.52
C ILE A 212 -11.49 6.51 1.43
N PHE A 213 -12.78 6.41 1.15
CA PHE A 213 -13.72 5.54 1.84
C PHE A 213 -14.02 4.33 0.97
N VAL A 214 -13.34 3.23 1.23
CA VAL A 214 -13.50 1.98 0.48
C VAL A 214 -14.67 1.20 1.04
N ILE A 215 -15.63 0.84 0.20
CA ILE A 215 -16.75 -0.01 0.60
C ILE A 215 -16.30 -1.47 0.52
N ALA A 216 -16.02 -2.05 1.69
CA ALA A 216 -15.62 -3.44 1.77
C ALA A 216 -16.85 -4.37 1.66
N PRO A 217 -16.72 -5.52 0.96
CA PRO A 217 -17.78 -6.51 0.91
C PRO A 217 -18.07 -7.08 2.31
N SER A 218 -19.35 -7.34 2.60
CA SER A 218 -19.78 -7.97 3.85
C SER A 218 -19.11 -9.34 4.01
N GLU A 219 -18.46 -9.56 5.15
CA GLU A 219 -17.91 -10.88 5.51
C GLU A 219 -18.97 -11.74 6.22
N GLU A 220 -20.06 -11.13 6.68
CA GLU A 220 -21.13 -11.81 7.39
C GLU A 220 -22.09 -12.53 6.42
N GLU A 221 -22.42 -13.79 6.73
CA GLU A 221 -23.39 -14.60 5.95
C GLU A 221 -24.83 -14.03 6.02
N SER A 222 -25.07 -13.11 6.95
CA SER A 222 -26.31 -12.35 7.09
C SER A 222 -25.98 -10.94 7.59
N ALA A 223 -25.66 -10.05 6.66
CA ALA A 223 -25.44 -8.64 6.94
C ALA A 223 -26.62 -8.03 7.73
N ASP A 224 -26.30 -7.20 8.73
CA ASP A 224 -27.30 -6.36 9.37
C ASP A 224 -27.64 -5.21 8.42
N THR A 225 -28.72 -5.37 7.66
CA THR A 225 -29.17 -4.37 6.69
C THR A 225 -29.67 -3.08 7.33
N SER A 226 -29.65 -2.97 8.67
CA SER A 226 -29.93 -1.72 9.38
C SER A 226 -28.68 -0.99 9.86
N ALA A 227 -27.52 -1.64 9.72
CA ALA A 227 -26.24 -1.06 10.07
C ALA A 227 -25.81 -0.07 8.98
N MET A 228 -25.45 1.14 9.39
CA MET A 228 -25.09 2.24 8.50
C MET A 228 -23.91 3.01 9.10
N HIS A 229 -22.88 3.25 8.29
CA HIS A 229 -21.78 4.14 8.64
C HIS A 229 -22.16 5.59 8.39
N THR A 230 -21.60 6.50 9.18
CA THR A 230 -21.78 7.94 9.01
C THR A 230 -20.43 8.59 8.69
N LEU A 231 -20.30 9.25 7.53
CA LEU A 231 -19.14 10.06 7.18
C LEU A 231 -19.39 11.50 7.63
N VAL A 232 -18.73 11.90 8.72
CA VAL A 232 -19.07 13.11 9.48
C VAL A 232 -18.67 14.39 8.75
N ASP A 233 -17.57 14.36 8.00
CA ASP A 233 -16.92 15.54 7.42
C ASP A 233 -16.54 15.39 5.94
N PHE A 234 -17.12 14.42 5.24
CA PHE A 234 -16.88 14.18 3.80
C PHE A 234 -16.97 15.48 2.97
N GLU A 235 -15.91 15.78 2.20
CA GLU A 235 -15.77 16.94 1.33
C GLU A 235 -15.70 16.54 -0.16
N SER A 236 -16.79 16.79 -0.90
CA SER A 236 -16.84 16.56 -2.36
C SER A 236 -15.70 17.26 -3.12
N GLY A 237 -15.11 16.56 -4.09
CA GLY A 237 -13.97 17.01 -4.89
C GLY A 237 -12.63 16.97 -4.16
N VAL A 238 -12.63 16.54 -2.91
CA VAL A 238 -11.44 16.33 -2.07
C VAL A 238 -11.37 14.86 -1.67
N ASP A 239 -12.44 14.35 -1.06
CA ASP A 239 -12.59 12.96 -0.66
C ASP A 239 -13.25 12.12 -1.75
N SER A 240 -13.09 10.80 -1.65
CA SER A 240 -13.68 9.85 -2.59
C SER A 240 -14.24 8.61 -1.90
N ILE A 241 -15.27 8.02 -2.51
CA ILE A 241 -15.86 6.76 -2.10
C ILE A 241 -15.51 5.71 -3.15
N ASP A 242 -14.70 4.73 -2.76
CA ASP A 242 -14.24 3.66 -3.64
C ASP A 242 -15.12 2.42 -3.46
N ILE A 243 -15.77 1.98 -4.55
CA ILE A 243 -16.64 0.79 -4.56
C ILE A 243 -16.02 -0.41 -5.29
N SER A 244 -14.74 -0.34 -5.61
CA SER A 244 -14.02 -1.36 -6.40
C SER A 244 -14.02 -2.73 -5.75
N ALA A 245 -14.00 -2.78 -4.41
CA ALA A 245 -14.00 -4.04 -3.69
C ALA A 245 -15.32 -4.80 -3.86
N LEU A 246 -16.47 -4.11 -3.89
CA LEU A 246 -17.76 -4.71 -4.21
C LEU A 246 -17.80 -5.26 -5.64
N LEU A 247 -17.36 -4.45 -6.60
CA LEU A 247 -17.30 -4.85 -8.01
C LEU A 247 -16.37 -6.05 -8.24
N THR A 248 -15.21 -6.05 -7.58
CA THR A 248 -14.27 -7.18 -7.65
C THR A 248 -14.87 -8.46 -7.05
N ALA A 249 -15.60 -8.35 -5.94
CA ALA A 249 -16.33 -9.48 -5.35
C ALA A 249 -17.43 -10.03 -6.29
N ALA A 250 -18.04 -9.16 -7.08
CA ALA A 250 -19.00 -9.50 -8.15
C ALA A 250 -18.33 -10.06 -9.43
N GLY A 251 -17.00 -10.10 -9.49
CA GLY A 251 -16.24 -10.64 -10.62
C GLY A 251 -15.89 -9.64 -11.71
N TYR A 252 -16.08 -8.34 -11.47
CA TYR A 252 -15.61 -7.30 -12.37
C TYR A 252 -14.09 -7.13 -12.30
N THR A 253 -13.50 -6.71 -13.41
CA THR A 253 -12.07 -6.46 -13.57
C THR A 253 -11.85 -5.17 -14.34
N ASP A 254 -10.60 -4.73 -14.46
CA ASP A 254 -10.18 -3.61 -15.30
C ASP A 254 -10.52 -3.80 -16.80
N GLN A 255 -10.81 -5.03 -17.23
CA GLN A 255 -11.24 -5.35 -18.59
C GLN A 255 -12.77 -5.30 -18.76
N SER A 256 -13.53 -5.18 -17.68
CA SER A 256 -14.99 -5.12 -17.74
C SER A 256 -15.47 -3.76 -18.26
N SER A 257 -16.57 -3.76 -19.00
CA SER A 257 -17.18 -2.54 -19.55
C SER A 257 -18.17 -1.93 -18.57
N LEU A 258 -17.67 -1.44 -17.43
CA LEU A 258 -18.48 -0.77 -16.42
C LEU A 258 -18.82 0.68 -16.80
N THR A 259 -20.03 1.11 -16.46
CA THR A 259 -20.48 2.49 -16.68
C THR A 259 -20.98 3.11 -15.37
N GLN A 260 -20.41 4.25 -15.00
CA GLN A 260 -20.93 5.05 -13.90
C GLN A 260 -22.24 5.74 -14.30
N LEU A 261 -23.23 5.72 -13.41
CA LEU A 261 -24.46 6.48 -13.57
C LEU A 261 -24.18 7.99 -13.51
N ALA A 262 -24.73 8.72 -14.48
CA ALA A 262 -24.57 10.17 -14.60
C ALA A 262 -25.31 10.95 -13.48
N ASP A 263 -24.77 12.09 -13.03
CA ASP A 263 -25.34 12.95 -11.97
C ASP A 263 -26.75 13.43 -12.33
N THR A 264 -27.01 13.68 -13.61
CA THR A 264 -28.34 14.08 -14.08
C THR A 264 -29.40 12.98 -13.96
N ASP A 265 -28.97 11.73 -13.82
CA ASP A 265 -29.83 10.55 -13.67
C ASP A 265 -29.98 10.14 -12.19
N ILE A 266 -29.25 10.79 -11.28
CA ILE A 266 -29.38 10.64 -9.82
C ILE A 266 -30.65 11.37 -9.36
N SER A 267 -31.78 10.67 -9.38
CA SER A 267 -33.08 11.16 -8.91
C SER A 267 -33.80 10.07 -8.13
N ALA A 268 -34.89 10.38 -7.41
CA ALA A 268 -35.67 9.36 -6.70
C ALA A 268 -36.15 8.19 -7.58
N ASP A 269 -36.24 8.39 -8.90
CA ASP A 269 -36.56 7.33 -9.85
C ASP A 269 -35.46 6.25 -9.91
N ILE A 270 -34.20 6.58 -9.60
CA ILE A 270 -33.10 5.60 -9.57
C ILE A 270 -33.27 4.60 -8.43
N LEU A 271 -33.79 5.04 -7.27
CA LEU A 271 -34.03 4.15 -6.14
C LEU A 271 -35.10 3.11 -6.50
N ASP A 272 -36.10 3.48 -7.31
CA ASP A 272 -37.08 2.52 -7.82
C ASP A 272 -36.42 1.49 -8.76
N LEU A 273 -35.45 1.90 -9.58
CA LEU A 273 -34.70 1.01 -10.47
C LEU A 273 -33.78 0.05 -9.69
N ILE A 274 -33.04 0.57 -8.70
CA ILE A 274 -32.19 -0.20 -7.79
C ILE A 274 -33.02 -1.26 -7.06
N ASN A 275 -34.12 -0.85 -6.43
CA ASN A 275 -35.00 -1.77 -5.69
C ASN A 275 -35.74 -2.79 -6.57
N ALA A 276 -35.81 -2.56 -7.89
CA ALA A 276 -36.47 -3.43 -8.84
C ALA A 276 -35.52 -4.35 -9.60
N ASP A 277 -34.21 -4.30 -9.32
CA ASP A 277 -33.16 -4.96 -10.13
C ASP A 277 -33.34 -4.66 -11.63
N ASP A 278 -33.57 -3.38 -11.97
CA ASP A 278 -33.92 -3.02 -13.34
C ASP A 278 -32.75 -3.27 -14.29
N SER A 279 -33.00 -4.05 -15.36
CA SER A 279 -32.01 -4.42 -16.37
C SER A 279 -31.31 -3.26 -17.09
N SER A 280 -31.80 -2.02 -16.95
CA SER A 280 -31.09 -0.84 -17.44
C SER A 280 -29.82 -0.53 -16.64
N LEU A 281 -29.65 -1.12 -15.45
CA LEU A 281 -28.49 -0.97 -14.57
C LEU A 281 -27.43 -2.08 -14.77
N ASP A 282 -27.59 -2.94 -15.78
CA ASP A 282 -26.61 -3.97 -16.16
C ASP A 282 -25.23 -3.35 -16.44
N ASN A 283 -24.20 -3.86 -15.77
CA ASN A 283 -22.83 -3.36 -15.78
C ASN A 283 -22.72 -1.86 -15.40
N MET A 284 -23.58 -1.40 -14.50
CA MET A 284 -23.54 -0.03 -13.99
C MET A 284 -23.23 0.03 -12.49
N PHE A 285 -22.74 1.18 -12.07
CA PHE A 285 -22.56 1.53 -10.67
C PHE A 285 -22.86 3.01 -10.45
N GLY A 286 -23.06 3.41 -9.20
CA GLY A 286 -23.21 4.82 -8.84
C GLY A 286 -23.84 4.98 -7.47
N GLY A 287 -24.53 6.10 -7.27
CA GLY A 287 -25.23 6.34 -6.03
C GLY A 287 -26.40 7.30 -6.16
N ALA A 288 -27.22 7.36 -5.12
CA ALA A 288 -28.34 8.25 -5.00
C ALA A 288 -28.37 8.93 -3.64
N PHE A 289 -28.25 10.26 -3.61
CA PHE A 289 -28.25 11.02 -2.38
C PHE A 289 -29.64 11.60 -2.08
N ASP A 290 -30.17 11.28 -0.90
CA ASP A 290 -31.39 11.89 -0.34
C ASP A 290 -31.02 13.05 0.61
N ASP A 291 -31.17 14.28 0.13
CA ASP A 291 -30.90 15.51 0.88
C ASP A 291 -31.80 15.72 2.11
N THR A 292 -32.87 14.95 2.25
CA THR A 292 -33.80 15.05 3.38
C THR A 292 -33.37 14.15 4.54
N SER A 293 -32.78 13.00 4.24
CA SER A 293 -32.28 12.05 5.24
C SER A 293 -30.74 12.06 5.39
N ASN A 294 -30.04 12.77 4.50
CA ASN A 294 -28.58 12.72 4.33
C ASN A 294 -28.06 11.30 4.07
N VAL A 295 -28.85 10.43 3.46
CA VAL A 295 -28.45 9.06 3.12
C VAL A 295 -28.03 9.00 1.66
N LEU A 296 -26.82 8.49 1.43
CA LEU A 296 -26.34 8.06 0.13
C LEU A 296 -26.58 6.56 -0.03
N THR A 297 -27.38 6.18 -1.01
CA THR A 297 -27.53 4.78 -1.44
C THR A 297 -26.59 4.54 -2.61
N LEU A 298 -25.48 3.86 -2.37
CA LEU A 298 -24.58 3.36 -3.39
C LEU A 298 -25.14 2.09 -4.01
N PHE A 299 -24.84 1.83 -5.27
CA PHE A 299 -25.19 0.58 -5.92
C PHE A 299 -24.12 0.11 -6.89
N VAL A 300 -24.05 -1.21 -7.06
CA VAL A 300 -23.29 -1.90 -8.09
C VAL A 300 -24.17 -3.00 -8.70
N ASP A 301 -23.98 -3.27 -9.98
CA ASP A 301 -24.37 -4.57 -10.52
C ASP A 301 -23.43 -5.64 -9.94
N SER A 302 -24.01 -6.65 -9.31
CA SER A 302 -23.32 -7.75 -8.65
C SER A 302 -23.22 -9.00 -9.53
N ASP A 303 -23.70 -8.94 -10.79
CA ASP A 303 -23.57 -10.01 -11.77
C ASP A 303 -22.83 -9.51 -13.03
N ALA A 304 -21.54 -9.85 -13.13
CA ALA A 304 -20.69 -9.42 -14.25
C ALA A 304 -21.05 -10.04 -15.62
N GLU A 305 -22.05 -10.93 -15.70
CA GLU A 305 -22.49 -11.53 -16.95
C GLU A 305 -23.35 -10.56 -17.78
N VAL A 306 -22.98 -10.38 -19.06
CA VAL A 306 -23.68 -9.46 -19.97
C VAL A 306 -25.18 -9.79 -20.07
N GLY A 307 -26.03 -8.82 -19.70
CA GLY A 307 -27.49 -8.93 -19.76
C GLY A 307 -28.11 -9.67 -18.58
N ALA A 308 -27.32 -10.07 -17.59
CA ALA A 308 -27.80 -10.37 -16.26
C ALA A 308 -27.83 -9.07 -15.44
N THR A 309 -28.65 -9.02 -14.40
CA THR A 309 -28.71 -7.84 -13.54
C THR A 309 -29.09 -8.31 -12.15
N GLN A 310 -28.25 -7.98 -11.20
CA GLN A 310 -28.52 -8.15 -9.79
C GLN A 310 -27.92 -6.95 -9.09
N ILE A 311 -28.73 -6.17 -8.36
CA ILE A 311 -28.21 -4.95 -7.73
C ILE A 311 -27.87 -5.22 -6.29
N GLU A 312 -26.61 -4.96 -5.95
CA GLU A 312 -26.18 -4.82 -4.56
C GLU A 312 -26.16 -3.33 -4.22
N SER A 313 -26.68 -2.97 -3.04
CA SER A 313 -26.73 -1.59 -2.58
C SER A 313 -26.27 -1.47 -1.15
N VAL A 314 -25.60 -0.36 -0.86
CA VAL A 314 -25.05 -0.02 0.45
C VAL A 314 -25.48 1.40 0.78
N GLU A 315 -25.95 1.62 2.01
CA GLU A 315 -26.35 2.94 2.48
C GLU A 315 -25.30 3.52 3.42
N ILE A 316 -25.01 4.81 3.25
CA ILE A 316 -24.08 5.59 4.08
C ILE A 316 -24.76 6.90 4.45
N GLU A 317 -24.68 7.29 5.71
CA GLU A 317 -25.12 8.60 6.14
C GLU A 317 -23.98 9.61 5.95
N LEU A 318 -24.28 10.77 5.39
CA LEU A 318 -23.34 11.90 5.30
C LEU A 318 -23.67 12.92 6.40
N GLY A 319 -22.63 13.53 6.98
CA GLY A 319 -22.80 14.59 7.96
C GLY A 319 -23.55 15.80 7.39
N ASP A 320 -24.20 16.58 8.24
CA ASP A 320 -25.02 17.74 7.82
C ASP A 320 -24.26 18.79 6.96
N SER A 321 -22.92 18.82 7.05
CA SER A 321 -22.07 19.72 6.27
C SER A 321 -21.50 19.08 5.00
N SER A 322 -21.63 17.77 4.85
CA SER A 322 -21.09 17.03 3.74
C SER A 322 -21.94 17.21 2.51
N VAL A 323 -21.25 17.25 1.37
CA VAL A 323 -21.85 17.26 0.04
C VAL A 323 -21.18 16.18 -0.77
N ILE A 324 -21.90 15.61 -1.73
CA ILE A 324 -21.39 14.58 -2.62
C ILE A 324 -21.89 14.83 -4.04
N ASN A 325 -21.08 14.45 -5.02
CA ASN A 325 -21.44 14.37 -6.42
C ASN A 325 -21.13 12.97 -6.99
N GLU A 326 -21.46 12.75 -8.26
CA GLU A 326 -21.11 11.49 -8.92
C GLU A 326 -19.59 11.27 -9.01
N ASP A 327 -18.81 12.33 -9.25
CA ASP A 327 -17.36 12.27 -9.50
C ASP A 327 -16.59 11.80 -8.25
N ASP A 328 -17.19 11.90 -7.07
CA ASP A 328 -16.66 11.43 -5.80
C ASP A 328 -16.74 9.91 -5.65
N ILE A 329 -17.62 9.23 -6.43
CA ILE A 329 -17.72 7.78 -6.44
C ILE A 329 -16.76 7.23 -7.48
N VAL A 330 -15.80 6.41 -7.04
CA VAL A 330 -14.68 5.98 -7.89
C VAL A 330 -14.55 4.46 -7.95
N VAL A 331 -13.93 4.00 -9.03
CA VAL A 331 -13.53 2.60 -9.22
C VAL A 331 -12.09 2.56 -9.71
N SER A 332 -11.24 1.86 -8.96
CA SER A 332 -9.84 1.58 -9.23
C SER A 332 -9.56 0.11 -8.95
N PHE A 333 -9.57 -0.72 -10.01
CA PHE A 333 -9.22 -2.12 -9.88
C PHE A 333 -7.73 -2.28 -9.56
N ILE A 334 -7.42 -3.14 -8.60
CA ILE A 334 -6.06 -3.59 -8.31
C ILE A 334 -5.52 -4.31 -9.57
N ALA A 335 -4.34 -3.89 -10.03
CA ALA A 335 -3.73 -4.35 -11.28
C ALA A 335 -2.92 -5.65 -11.11
#